data_AF-A0A4U0WG16-F1
#
_entry.id   AF-A0A4U0WG16-F1
#
_cell.length_a   1.000
_cell.length_b   1.000
_cell.length_c   1.000
_cell.angle_alpha   90.00
_cell.angle_beta   90.00
_cell.angle_gamma   90.00
#
_symmetry.space_group_name_H-M   'P 1'
#
loop_
_entity.id
_entity.type
_entity.pdbx_description
1 polymer ?
#
loop_
_entity_poly.entity_id
_entity_poly.type
_entity_poly.pdbx_seq_one_letter_code
_entity_poly.pdbx_strand_id
1 'polypeptide(L)'
;MSNQMWEKNRACQRFFKVGKWQRYFEVTVGCAQERTETSERHKHAFFRKLDKDMGQADRDAADEANRVQGFDEHRSTVVPWLRETGVVDHLRGLKKDEIRAAIALPPSDEGGYLRKVEATGSTRAFDPHKDAGSLKAYFRVAQQILVYFDRVAASEDYFFSHEPDEESVLLEERLKPTDEQLAVWGAIRRLAQEEATSESGDNDHRLRDRLLDFWMLLISHETGSRRYESPLLSFCALLSIKPSTHGWMEPGNFNSHLSAMIWVFQLLIFYDSARKEQRGEGQTLALVKRCCERYLQQTVEAPMGEILCWRLLLFRVSKDCVGDHEASWDENEQVLTYEDTELHMHQVPTLLLSEYRLCQQLLYDDLMLGQKDVRPMHSWTLRDGPDVDTVGWTFTQHRDNAPLLQGWDRALLAAIERSQPLCRLFLVDDRRSPRGLAWRDAALAAYEGTVQVLLQRLAVLIHVSGGQPVRESEFSL
;
A
#
# COMPACT_ATOMS: atom_id res chain seq x y z
N MET A 1 14.41 -44.41 37.36
CA MET A 1 14.08 -43.00 37.62
C MET A 1 13.19 -42.54 36.48
N SER A 2 11.93 -42.19 36.78
CA SER A 2 10.88 -41.93 35.79
C SER A 2 11.05 -40.54 35.16
N ASN A 3 11.29 -40.48 33.86
CA ASN A 3 11.21 -39.25 33.05
C ASN A 3 9.73 -38.92 32.83
N GLN A 4 9.12 -38.18 33.76
CA GLN A 4 7.82 -37.55 33.52
C GLN A 4 8.05 -36.18 32.88
N MET A 5 7.81 -36.10 31.57
CA MET A 5 7.86 -34.86 30.79
C MET A 5 6.58 -34.01 30.90
N TRP A 6 5.62 -34.44 31.75
CA TRP A 6 4.30 -33.83 31.88
C TRP A 6 3.84 -33.81 33.34
N GLU A 7 3.56 -32.62 33.86
CA GLU A 7 2.89 -32.42 35.15
C GLU A 7 1.37 -32.35 34.93
N LYS A 8 0.60 -33.22 35.62
CA LYS A 8 -0.88 -33.20 35.56
C LYS A 8 -1.43 -32.14 36.53
N ASN A 9 -2.52 -31.48 36.14
CA ASN A 9 -3.27 -30.46 36.92
C ASN A 9 -2.62 -29.07 37.08
N ARG A 10 -1.81 -28.63 36.11
CA ARG A 10 -1.34 -27.25 36.00
C ARG A 10 -2.23 -26.48 35.01
N ALA A 11 -2.69 -25.29 35.39
CA ALA A 11 -3.43 -24.44 34.45
C ALA A 11 -2.44 -23.72 33.53
N CYS A 12 -2.70 -23.72 32.23
CA CYS A 12 -1.85 -23.05 31.25
C CYS A 12 -2.70 -22.09 30.40
N GLN A 13 -2.13 -20.95 30.01
CA GLN A 13 -2.68 -20.08 28.98
C GLN A 13 -1.96 -20.27 27.66
N ARG A 14 -2.69 -20.07 26.57
CA ARG A 14 -2.21 -20.20 25.19
C ARG A 14 -2.05 -18.81 24.59
N PHE A 15 -0.90 -18.54 23.96
CA PHE A 15 -0.73 -17.41 23.05
C PHE A 15 -0.83 -17.88 21.60
N PHE A 16 -1.50 -17.05 20.80
CA PHE A 16 -1.90 -17.25 19.39
C PHE A 16 -2.82 -18.44 19.15
N LYS A 17 -3.91 -18.19 18.41
CA LYS A 17 -5.04 -19.14 18.27
C LYS A 17 -4.78 -20.20 17.19
N VAL A 18 -3.87 -19.96 16.23
CA VAL A 18 -3.60 -20.81 15.04
C VAL A 18 -2.13 -20.70 14.59
N GLY A 19 -1.56 -21.78 14.04
CA GLY A 19 -0.30 -21.78 13.28
C GLY A 19 0.97 -22.20 14.04
N LYS A 20 2.13 -22.17 13.35
CA LYS A 20 3.46 -22.59 13.83
C LYS A 20 4.00 -21.78 15.04
N TRP A 21 3.28 -20.72 15.43
CA TRP A 21 3.63 -19.79 16.51
C TRP A 21 2.88 -20.04 17.83
N GLN A 22 2.15 -21.16 17.94
CA GLN A 22 1.45 -21.52 19.18
C GLN A 22 2.42 -21.77 20.34
N ARG A 23 2.23 -21.06 21.46
CA ARG A 23 2.99 -21.30 22.70
C ARG A 23 2.07 -21.36 23.93
N TYR A 24 2.41 -22.25 24.87
CA TYR A 24 1.70 -22.45 26.13
C TYR A 24 2.61 -22.07 27.30
N PHE A 25 2.05 -21.40 28.31
CA PHE A 25 2.76 -21.15 29.57
C PHE A 25 1.85 -21.36 30.77
N GLU A 26 2.46 -21.67 31.90
CA GLU A 26 1.78 -22.03 33.14
C GLU A 26 1.23 -20.78 33.87
N VAL A 27 0.02 -20.89 34.42
CA VAL A 27 -0.69 -19.83 35.15
C VAL A 27 -1.17 -20.36 36.49
N THR A 28 -0.92 -19.59 37.56
CA THR A 28 -1.39 -19.92 38.91
C THR A 28 -2.87 -19.57 39.07
N VAL A 29 -3.74 -20.55 39.31
CA VAL A 29 -5.16 -20.32 39.68
C VAL A 29 -5.24 -20.25 41.20
N GLY A 30 -5.73 -19.12 41.72
CA GLY A 30 -5.28 -18.58 43.01
C GLY A 30 -5.77 -19.25 44.30
N CYS A 31 -4.98 -19.03 45.36
CA CYS A 31 -5.44 -18.71 46.72
C CYS A 31 -4.45 -17.72 47.35
N ALA A 32 -4.94 -16.89 48.26
CA ALA A 32 -4.35 -15.61 48.68
C ALA A 32 -3.09 -15.70 49.58
N GLN A 33 -2.33 -14.59 49.52
CA GLN A 33 -1.42 -14.01 50.54
C GLN A 33 -0.11 -14.73 50.91
N GLU A 34 1.01 -14.20 50.39
CA GLU A 34 2.13 -13.57 51.13
C GLU A 34 3.45 -13.66 50.31
N ARG A 35 4.03 -12.50 49.94
CA ARG A 35 5.48 -12.20 49.83
C ARG A 35 5.71 -10.96 48.96
N THR A 36 5.77 -9.83 49.64
CA THR A 36 6.17 -8.51 49.14
C THR A 36 7.68 -8.48 48.83
N GLU A 37 8.07 -7.70 47.82
CA GLU A 37 9.42 -7.49 47.25
C GLU A 37 10.00 -8.57 46.32
N THR A 38 10.07 -9.85 46.70
CA THR A 38 10.62 -10.89 45.78
C THR A 38 9.63 -11.23 44.67
N SER A 39 8.32 -11.20 44.95
CA SER A 39 7.27 -11.39 43.94
C SER A 39 7.22 -10.23 42.92
N GLU A 40 7.44 -9.00 43.39
CA GLU A 40 7.50 -7.78 42.56
C GLU A 40 8.68 -7.83 41.58
N ARG A 41 9.88 -8.22 42.03
CA ARG A 41 11.06 -8.36 41.15
C ARG A 41 10.90 -9.46 40.09
N HIS A 42 10.30 -10.59 40.44
CA HIS A 42 10.01 -11.66 39.48
C HIS A 42 8.93 -11.24 38.48
N LYS A 43 7.89 -10.50 38.89
CA LYS A 43 6.92 -9.88 37.98
C LYS A 43 7.57 -8.89 37.02
N HIS A 44 8.41 -7.98 37.51
CA HIS A 44 9.11 -7.00 36.65
C HIS A 44 10.13 -7.65 35.71
N ALA A 45 10.77 -8.75 36.11
CA ALA A 45 11.62 -9.54 35.21
C ALA A 45 10.80 -10.28 34.16
N PHE A 46 9.63 -10.80 34.54
CA PHE A 46 8.68 -11.46 33.64
C PHE A 46 8.13 -10.50 32.59
N PHE A 47 7.60 -9.33 32.98
CA PHE A 47 7.09 -8.34 32.03
C PHE A 47 8.20 -7.79 31.12
N ARG A 48 9.42 -7.55 31.62
CA ARG A 48 10.55 -7.17 30.76
C ARG A 48 10.95 -8.25 29.76
N LYS A 49 10.82 -9.53 30.12
CA LYS A 49 11.04 -10.64 29.18
C LYS A 49 9.91 -10.69 28.17
N LEU A 50 8.66 -10.51 28.61
CA LEU A 50 7.48 -10.44 27.76
C LEU A 50 7.57 -9.30 26.75
N ASP A 51 7.96 -8.09 27.17
CA ASP A 51 8.15 -6.93 26.28
C ASP A 51 9.27 -7.17 25.27
N LYS A 52 10.35 -7.86 25.66
CA LYS A 52 11.43 -8.27 24.75
C LYS A 52 10.97 -9.34 23.76
N ASP A 53 10.20 -10.32 24.22
CA ASP A 53 9.65 -11.39 23.40
C ASP A 53 8.59 -10.84 22.42
N MET A 54 7.77 -9.86 22.85
CA MET A 54 6.83 -9.11 22.01
C MET A 54 7.58 -8.27 20.98
N GLY A 55 8.57 -7.49 21.39
CA GLY A 55 9.39 -6.71 20.45
C GLY A 55 10.24 -7.59 19.52
N GLN A 56 10.54 -8.84 19.88
CA GLN A 56 11.15 -9.82 18.96
C GLN A 56 10.10 -10.37 17.99
N ALA A 57 8.91 -10.76 18.47
CA ALA A 57 7.83 -11.25 17.61
C ALA A 57 7.36 -10.19 16.60
N ASP A 58 7.29 -8.92 16.99
CA ASP A 58 6.97 -7.80 16.10
C ASP A 58 8.06 -7.61 15.04
N ARG A 59 9.34 -7.78 15.42
CA ARG A 59 10.47 -7.76 14.47
C ARG A 59 10.44 -8.94 13.51
N ASP A 60 10.22 -10.15 14.02
CA ASP A 60 10.11 -11.37 13.21
C ASP A 60 8.92 -11.26 12.23
N ALA A 61 7.78 -10.68 12.66
CA ALA A 61 6.63 -10.43 11.81
C ALA A 61 6.91 -9.37 10.73
N ALA A 62 7.63 -8.30 11.07
CA ALA A 62 8.06 -7.29 10.10
C ALA A 62 9.06 -7.87 9.08
N ASP A 63 10.01 -8.69 9.55
CA ASP A 63 11.01 -9.36 8.69
C ASP A 63 10.34 -10.36 7.75
N GLU A 64 9.35 -11.11 8.22
CA GLU A 64 8.54 -12.04 7.40
C GLU A 64 7.69 -11.28 6.38
N ALA A 65 7.01 -10.20 6.79
CA ALA A 65 6.25 -9.33 5.88
C ALA A 65 7.14 -8.67 4.81
N ASN A 66 8.44 -8.52 5.09
CA ASN A 66 9.42 -7.99 4.16
C ASN A 66 9.87 -9.04 3.12
N ARG A 67 9.58 -10.33 3.27
CA ARG A 67 9.94 -11.36 2.27
C ARG A 67 8.88 -11.48 1.18
N VAL A 68 9.32 -11.78 -0.05
CA VAL A 68 8.42 -12.14 -1.16
C VAL A 68 8.00 -13.60 -0.98
N GLN A 69 6.75 -13.81 -0.56
CA GLN A 69 6.17 -15.14 -0.40
C GLN A 69 5.66 -15.72 -1.72
N GLY A 70 5.70 -17.05 -1.82
CA GLY A 70 5.15 -17.83 -2.94
C GLY A 70 3.62 -18.02 -2.86
N PHE A 71 3.09 -18.89 -3.72
CA PHE A 71 1.65 -19.18 -3.77
C PHE A 71 1.11 -19.99 -2.57
N ASP A 72 1.99 -20.60 -1.78
CA ASP A 72 1.62 -21.60 -0.77
C ASP A 72 1.17 -21.00 0.58
N GLU A 73 1.47 -19.72 0.84
CA GLU A 73 1.13 -19.02 2.09
C GLU A 73 0.09 -17.87 1.90
N HIS A 74 -0.23 -17.52 0.64
CA HIS A 74 -1.26 -16.54 0.29
C HIS A 74 -2.53 -17.22 -0.24
N ARG A 75 -3.56 -17.30 0.62
CA ARG A 75 -4.89 -17.84 0.27
C ARG A 75 -5.90 -16.71 -0.01
N SER A 76 -5.73 -16.09 -1.17
CA SER A 76 -6.83 -15.49 -1.94
C SER A 76 -6.28 -15.05 -3.30
N THR A 77 -6.60 -15.79 -4.35
CA THR A 77 -6.61 -15.32 -5.75
C THR A 77 -5.46 -14.39 -6.18
N VAL A 78 -4.21 -14.83 -6.07
CA VAL A 78 -3.07 -14.11 -6.65
C VAL A 78 -3.06 -14.31 -8.17
N VAL A 79 -3.71 -13.33 -8.80
CA VAL A 79 -3.77 -12.87 -10.20
C VAL A 79 -3.22 -13.80 -11.30
N PRO A 80 -4.03 -14.21 -12.30
CA PRO A 80 -3.59 -15.03 -13.44
C PRO A 80 -2.27 -14.59 -14.09
N TRP A 81 -2.00 -13.28 -14.15
CA TRP A 81 -0.75 -12.79 -14.75
C TRP A 81 0.51 -13.15 -13.96
N LEU A 82 0.46 -13.25 -12.62
CA LEU A 82 1.63 -13.60 -11.81
C LEU A 82 2.06 -15.05 -12.05
N ARG A 83 1.08 -15.94 -12.28
CA ARG A 83 1.34 -17.34 -12.66
C ARG A 83 1.91 -17.44 -14.07
N GLU A 84 1.29 -16.79 -15.04
CA GLU A 84 1.73 -16.86 -16.44
C GLU A 84 3.10 -16.21 -16.69
N THR A 85 3.40 -15.11 -15.98
CA THR A 85 4.70 -14.44 -16.07
C THR A 85 5.80 -15.20 -15.30
N GLY A 86 5.44 -15.93 -14.24
CA GLY A 86 6.41 -16.63 -13.37
C GLY A 86 7.22 -15.68 -12.48
N VAL A 87 6.79 -14.42 -12.35
CA VAL A 87 7.50 -13.40 -11.55
C VAL A 87 7.60 -13.82 -10.08
N VAL A 88 6.59 -14.50 -9.55
CA VAL A 88 6.56 -14.97 -8.16
C VAL A 88 7.72 -15.92 -7.88
N ASP A 89 7.95 -16.89 -8.77
CA ASP A 89 9.01 -17.88 -8.59
C ASP A 89 10.40 -17.26 -8.77
N HIS A 90 10.48 -16.23 -9.61
CA HIS A 90 11.72 -15.48 -9.82
C HIS A 90 12.14 -14.67 -8.60
N LEU A 91 11.18 -14.04 -7.90
CA LEU A 91 11.46 -13.14 -6.78
C LEU A 91 11.31 -13.78 -5.40
N ARG A 92 10.88 -15.04 -5.33
CA ARG A 92 10.60 -15.75 -4.07
C ARG A 92 11.78 -15.69 -3.11
N GLY A 93 11.49 -15.39 -1.84
CA GLY A 93 12.48 -15.35 -0.76
C GLY A 93 13.28 -14.05 -0.67
N LEU A 94 13.24 -13.19 -1.69
CA LEU A 94 13.93 -11.89 -1.64
C LEU A 94 13.26 -10.93 -0.67
N LYS A 95 14.06 -10.09 -0.02
CA LYS A 95 13.55 -9.01 0.82
C LYS A 95 13.12 -7.82 -0.05
N LYS A 96 11.93 -7.29 0.22
CA LYS A 96 11.33 -6.21 -0.56
C LYS A 96 12.09 -4.90 -0.43
N ASP A 97 12.70 -4.64 0.74
CA ASP A 97 13.60 -3.50 0.90
C ASP A 97 14.89 -3.63 0.08
N GLU A 98 15.42 -4.85 -0.06
CA GLU A 98 16.57 -5.09 -0.94
C GLU A 98 16.16 -4.93 -2.42
N ILE A 99 14.97 -5.39 -2.82
CA ILE A 99 14.43 -5.14 -4.17
C ILE A 99 14.37 -3.63 -4.45
N ARG A 100 13.87 -2.84 -3.50
CA ARG A 100 13.85 -1.37 -3.62
C ARG A 100 15.25 -0.79 -3.72
N ALA A 101 16.17 -1.24 -2.88
CA ALA A 101 17.55 -0.79 -2.88
C ALA A 101 18.26 -1.15 -4.20
N ALA A 102 18.00 -2.31 -4.79
CA ALA A 102 18.60 -2.75 -6.05
C ALA A 102 18.27 -1.80 -7.22
N ILE A 103 17.06 -1.21 -7.22
CA ILE A 103 16.59 -0.32 -8.29
C ILE A 103 16.56 1.17 -7.87
N ALA A 104 17.00 1.51 -6.67
CA ALA A 104 16.97 2.88 -6.16
C ALA A 104 18.01 3.76 -6.86
N LEU A 105 17.56 4.82 -7.53
CA LEU A 105 18.49 5.83 -8.06
C LEU A 105 19.29 6.46 -6.90
N PRO A 106 20.59 6.75 -7.10
CA PRO A 106 21.38 7.44 -6.08
C PRO A 106 20.74 8.80 -5.73
N PRO A 107 20.84 9.24 -4.46
CA PRO A 107 20.34 10.54 -4.06
C PRO A 107 20.97 11.62 -4.95
N SER A 108 20.15 12.56 -5.38
CA SER A 108 20.65 13.74 -6.08
C SER A 108 21.36 14.60 -5.05
N ASP A 109 22.66 14.39 -4.84
CA ASP A 109 23.49 15.51 -4.38
C ASP A 109 23.23 16.69 -5.35
N GLU A 110 23.26 17.92 -4.85
CA GLU A 110 23.06 19.15 -5.63
C GLU A 110 24.09 19.36 -6.77
N GLY A 111 24.87 18.33 -7.12
CA GLY A 111 25.76 18.22 -8.27
C GLY A 111 25.46 17.05 -9.22
N GLY A 112 24.24 16.50 -9.24
CA GLY A 112 23.86 15.39 -10.12
C GLY A 112 23.95 15.74 -11.62
N TYR A 113 24.90 15.13 -12.32
CA TYR A 113 25.23 15.26 -13.76
C TYR A 113 24.12 14.79 -14.75
N LEU A 114 22.86 14.72 -14.33
CA LEU A 114 21.73 14.45 -15.22
C LEU A 114 21.03 15.77 -15.56
N ARG A 115 21.50 16.41 -16.63
CA ARG A 115 20.92 17.65 -17.13
C ARG A 115 19.49 17.38 -17.63
N LYS A 116 18.50 17.91 -16.92
CA LYS A 116 17.09 17.92 -17.34
C LYS A 116 16.97 18.63 -18.70
N VAL A 117 16.60 17.90 -19.73
CA VAL A 117 16.27 18.50 -21.04
C VAL A 117 14.87 19.10 -20.93
N GLU A 118 14.79 20.43 -20.85
CA GLU A 118 13.52 21.13 -20.92
C GLU A 118 13.11 21.28 -22.39
N ALA A 119 12.09 20.52 -22.79
CA ALA A 119 11.49 20.65 -24.10
C ALA A 119 10.52 21.85 -24.09
N THR A 120 10.95 22.99 -24.63
CA THR A 120 10.05 24.12 -24.93
C THR A 120 9.46 23.96 -26.32
N GLY A 121 8.16 23.71 -26.41
CA GLY A 121 7.41 23.68 -27.67
C GLY A 121 5.95 24.05 -27.46
N SER A 122 5.41 24.92 -28.32
CA SER A 122 4.01 25.37 -28.30
C SER A 122 3.09 24.26 -28.85
N THR A 123 2.08 23.91 -28.05
CA THR A 123 1.12 22.81 -28.26
C THR A 123 0.25 22.98 -29.51
N ARG A 124 0.13 21.90 -30.31
CA ARG A 124 -0.90 21.71 -31.35
C ARG A 124 -1.68 20.42 -31.07
N ALA A 125 -3.00 20.46 -31.26
CA ALA A 125 -3.96 19.44 -30.81
C ALA A 125 -3.91 18.05 -31.51
N PHE A 126 -2.98 17.82 -32.44
CA PHE A 126 -2.80 16.54 -33.15
C PHE A 126 -1.32 16.13 -33.25
N ASP A 127 -0.57 16.35 -32.17
CA ASP A 127 0.81 15.89 -32.03
C ASP A 127 0.84 14.88 -30.87
N PRO A 128 1.45 13.68 -30.99
CA PRO A 128 1.58 12.73 -29.88
C PRO A 128 2.58 13.27 -28.85
N HIS A 129 2.20 14.35 -28.17
CA HIS A 129 2.99 14.97 -27.12
C HIS A 129 2.79 14.18 -25.83
N LYS A 130 3.86 13.53 -25.35
CA LYS A 130 3.93 13.09 -23.96
C LYS A 130 4.32 14.29 -23.11
N ASP A 131 3.56 14.54 -22.06
CA ASP A 131 3.85 15.63 -21.14
C ASP A 131 5.20 15.41 -20.44
N ALA A 132 5.80 16.51 -19.98
CA ALA A 132 7.12 16.49 -19.37
C ALA A 132 7.18 15.62 -18.09
N GLY A 133 6.07 15.47 -17.36
CA GLY A 133 5.95 14.60 -16.19
C GLY A 133 6.05 13.13 -16.58
N SER A 134 5.30 12.72 -17.61
CA SER A 134 5.37 11.37 -18.18
C SER A 134 6.78 11.02 -18.67
N LEU A 135 7.45 11.94 -19.37
CA LEU A 135 8.84 11.73 -19.83
C LEU A 135 9.79 11.54 -18.64
N LYS A 136 9.66 12.36 -17.60
CA LYS A 136 10.46 12.22 -16.37
C LYS A 136 10.26 10.85 -15.72
N ALA A 137 9.02 10.38 -15.63
CA ALA A 137 8.71 9.06 -15.09
C ALA A 137 9.32 7.94 -15.95
N TYR A 138 9.22 8.04 -17.28
CA TYR A 138 9.73 7.00 -18.19
C TYR A 138 11.25 6.91 -18.15
N PHE A 139 11.93 8.04 -18.19
CA PHE A 139 13.39 8.07 -18.09
C PHE A 139 13.87 7.62 -16.72
N ARG A 140 13.12 7.90 -15.64
CA ARG A 140 13.42 7.36 -14.31
C ARG A 140 13.45 5.83 -14.35
N VAL A 141 12.42 5.18 -14.89
CA VAL A 141 12.37 3.70 -14.98
C VAL A 141 13.55 3.16 -15.80
N ALA A 142 13.87 3.81 -16.93
CA ALA A 142 15.03 3.42 -17.75
C ALA A 142 16.37 3.56 -17.00
N GLN A 143 16.55 4.62 -16.20
CA GLN A 143 17.74 4.80 -15.37
C GLN A 143 17.86 3.73 -14.28
N GLN A 144 16.72 3.29 -13.72
CA GLN A 144 16.72 2.23 -12.69
C GLN A 144 17.24 0.89 -13.22
N ILE A 145 17.07 0.59 -14.52
CA ILE A 145 17.67 -0.60 -15.16
C ILE A 145 19.17 -0.54 -15.13
N LEU A 146 19.75 0.63 -15.44
CA LEU A 146 21.21 0.79 -15.45
C LEU A 146 21.78 0.58 -14.05
N VAL A 147 21.10 1.10 -13.03
CA VAL A 147 21.47 0.89 -11.62
C VAL A 147 21.34 -0.58 -11.22
N TYR A 148 20.23 -1.21 -11.57
CA TYR A 148 20.01 -2.63 -11.31
C TYR A 148 21.07 -3.50 -11.99
N PHE A 149 21.38 -3.21 -13.26
CA PHE A 149 22.39 -3.96 -13.99
C PHE A 149 23.76 -3.82 -13.33
N ASP A 150 24.15 -2.61 -12.92
CA ASP A 150 25.42 -2.37 -12.23
C ASP A 150 25.51 -3.11 -10.89
N ARG A 151 24.43 -3.02 -10.08
CA ARG A 151 24.40 -3.55 -8.71
C ARG A 151 24.23 -5.06 -8.64
N VAL A 152 23.50 -5.64 -9.59
CA VAL A 152 23.03 -7.03 -9.51
C VAL A 152 23.59 -7.88 -10.65
N ALA A 153 23.48 -7.43 -11.90
CA ALA A 153 23.84 -8.28 -13.05
C ALA A 153 25.35 -8.26 -13.36
N ALA A 154 26.01 -7.13 -13.17
CA ALA A 154 27.44 -6.94 -13.47
C ALA A 154 28.35 -7.03 -12.23
N SER A 155 27.76 -7.14 -11.04
CA SER A 155 28.49 -7.28 -9.78
C SER A 155 29.01 -8.71 -9.63
N GLU A 156 30.22 -8.87 -9.11
CA GLU A 156 30.76 -10.17 -8.68
C GLU A 156 30.23 -10.56 -7.28
N ASP A 157 29.77 -9.56 -6.52
CA ASP A 157 29.19 -9.74 -5.19
C ASP A 157 27.66 -9.88 -5.28
N TYR A 158 27.10 -10.77 -4.45
CA TYR A 158 25.66 -10.89 -4.27
C TYR A 158 25.09 -9.64 -3.61
N PHE A 159 24.02 -9.10 -4.20
CA PHE A 159 23.31 -7.95 -3.67
C PHE A 159 22.24 -8.36 -2.66
N PHE A 160 21.54 -9.46 -2.95
CA PHE A 160 20.45 -9.95 -2.12
C PHE A 160 20.97 -10.87 -1.01
N SER A 161 20.42 -10.70 0.20
CA SER A 161 20.78 -11.58 1.31
C SER A 161 20.08 -12.94 1.18
N HIS A 162 20.77 -13.99 1.62
CA HIS A 162 20.28 -15.37 1.54
C HIS A 162 20.35 -16.06 2.90
N GLU A 163 19.32 -16.84 3.22
CA GLU A 163 19.34 -17.73 4.37
C GLU A 163 19.69 -19.16 3.93
N PRO A 164 20.66 -19.81 4.59
CA PRO A 164 21.26 -21.06 4.14
C PRO A 164 20.35 -22.30 4.18
N ASP A 165 19.09 -22.18 4.63
CA ASP A 165 18.17 -23.30 4.87
C ASP A 165 17.11 -23.51 3.77
N GLU A 166 17.09 -22.71 2.70
CA GLU A 166 16.19 -22.91 1.55
C GLU A 166 16.96 -23.39 0.31
N GLU A 167 16.46 -24.41 -0.40
CA GLU A 167 16.94 -24.88 -1.72
C GLU A 167 16.78 -23.82 -2.86
N SER A 168 16.61 -22.55 -2.51
CA SER A 168 16.34 -21.43 -3.40
C SER A 168 17.62 -20.94 -4.07
N VAL A 169 17.80 -21.24 -5.37
CA VAL A 169 18.86 -20.67 -6.21
C VAL A 169 18.80 -19.14 -6.17
N LEU A 170 19.93 -18.48 -5.87
CA LEU A 170 20.04 -17.03 -5.77
C LEU A 170 19.61 -16.34 -7.07
N LEU A 171 19.00 -15.16 -6.97
CA LEU A 171 18.53 -14.45 -8.16
C LEU A 171 19.69 -14.16 -9.12
N GLU A 172 20.84 -13.76 -8.58
CA GLU A 172 22.05 -13.45 -9.32
C GLU A 172 22.60 -14.68 -10.07
N GLU A 173 22.44 -15.89 -9.52
CA GLU A 173 22.86 -17.15 -10.18
C GLU A 173 21.94 -17.53 -11.35
N ARG A 174 20.71 -17.02 -11.37
CA ARG A 174 19.77 -17.21 -12.47
C ARG A 174 20.03 -16.24 -13.61
N LEU A 175 20.66 -15.09 -13.34
CA LEU A 175 21.01 -14.12 -14.37
C LEU A 175 22.16 -14.66 -15.23
N LYS A 176 22.05 -14.47 -16.54
CA LYS A 176 23.13 -14.74 -17.48
C LYS A 176 23.29 -13.56 -18.43
N PRO A 177 23.82 -12.41 -17.95
CA PRO A 177 24.25 -11.36 -18.86
C PRO A 177 25.29 -11.94 -19.84
N THR A 178 25.24 -11.50 -21.09
CA THR A 178 26.20 -11.98 -22.09
C THR A 178 27.58 -11.38 -21.82
N ASP A 179 28.64 -12.08 -22.25
CA ASP A 179 30.02 -11.56 -22.16
C ASP A 179 30.14 -10.19 -22.84
N GLU A 180 29.40 -9.98 -23.93
CA GLU A 180 29.35 -8.70 -24.64
C GLU A 180 28.66 -7.60 -23.82
N GLN A 181 27.54 -7.90 -23.14
CA GLN A 181 26.88 -6.96 -22.24
C GLN A 181 27.82 -6.53 -21.10
N LEU A 182 28.52 -7.49 -20.48
CA LEU A 182 29.49 -7.22 -19.40
C LEU A 182 30.69 -6.41 -19.91
N ALA A 183 31.24 -6.77 -21.07
CA ALA A 183 32.37 -6.05 -21.65
C ALA A 183 32.04 -4.60 -22.01
N VAL A 184 30.87 -4.35 -22.61
CA VAL A 184 30.40 -2.99 -22.92
C VAL A 184 30.11 -2.21 -21.64
N TRP A 185 29.49 -2.84 -20.64
CA TRP A 185 29.25 -2.20 -19.34
C TRP A 185 30.55 -1.78 -18.64
N GLY A 186 31.55 -2.67 -18.62
CA GLY A 186 32.88 -2.35 -18.10
C GLY A 186 33.58 -1.21 -18.84
N ALA A 187 33.34 -1.06 -20.15
CA ALA A 187 33.82 0.09 -20.92
C ALA A 187 33.07 1.39 -20.53
N ILE A 188 31.75 1.33 -20.34
CA ILE A 188 30.92 2.46 -19.87
C ILE A 188 31.42 2.94 -18.51
N ARG A 189 31.66 2.04 -17.55
CA ARG A 189 32.17 2.39 -16.21
C ARG A 189 33.50 3.14 -16.27
N ARG A 190 34.45 2.67 -17.09
CA ARG A 190 35.75 3.34 -17.29
C ARG A 190 35.58 4.74 -17.90
N LEU A 191 34.79 4.85 -18.97
CA LEU A 191 34.52 6.14 -19.62
C LEU A 191 33.84 7.13 -18.68
N ALA A 192 32.89 6.68 -17.86
CA ALA A 192 32.21 7.52 -16.87
C ALA A 192 33.16 8.03 -15.77
N GLN A 193 34.13 7.20 -15.34
CA GLN A 193 35.17 7.61 -14.40
C GLN A 193 36.13 8.62 -15.02
N GLU A 194 36.56 8.39 -16.26
CA GLU A 194 37.44 9.30 -17.00
C GLU A 194 36.75 10.66 -17.22
N GLU A 195 35.47 10.67 -17.61
CA GLU A 195 34.68 11.88 -17.80
C GLU A 195 34.52 12.68 -16.50
N ALA A 196 34.28 12.02 -15.37
CA ALA A 196 34.21 12.69 -14.07
C ALA A 196 35.51 13.44 -13.70
N THR A 197 36.64 13.05 -14.31
CA THR A 197 37.95 13.65 -14.09
C THR A 197 38.43 14.58 -15.23
N SER A 198 37.67 14.68 -16.31
CA SER A 198 38.05 15.38 -17.56
C SER A 198 37.27 16.67 -17.75
N GLU A 199 37.93 17.75 -18.21
CA GLU A 199 37.28 19.00 -18.63
C GLU A 199 36.89 19.00 -20.14
N SER A 200 37.21 17.94 -20.88
CA SER A 200 36.97 17.82 -22.33
C SER A 200 35.68 17.05 -22.64
N GLY A 201 34.78 17.64 -23.43
CA GLY A 201 33.49 17.05 -23.82
C GLY A 201 33.50 15.96 -24.90
N ASP A 202 34.68 15.50 -25.36
CA ASP A 202 34.78 14.42 -26.36
C ASP A 202 34.38 13.05 -25.79
N ASN A 203 34.59 12.86 -24.49
CA ASN A 203 34.25 11.64 -23.77
C ASN A 203 32.71 11.47 -23.59
N ASP A 204 31.94 12.55 -23.52
CA ASP A 204 30.47 12.52 -23.48
C ASP A 204 29.88 11.84 -24.74
N HIS A 205 30.38 12.17 -25.94
CA HIS A 205 29.92 11.53 -27.18
C HIS A 205 30.20 10.02 -27.20
N ARG A 206 31.40 9.62 -26.77
CA ARG A 206 31.81 8.21 -26.70
C ARG A 206 31.00 7.44 -25.66
N LEU A 207 30.72 8.04 -24.51
CA LEU A 207 29.91 7.45 -23.46
C LEU A 207 28.46 7.23 -23.94
N ARG A 208 27.86 8.22 -24.61
CA ARG A 208 26.52 8.10 -25.20
C ARG A 208 26.44 6.98 -26.22
N ASP A 209 27.43 6.87 -27.11
CA ASP A 209 27.48 5.81 -28.11
C ASP A 209 27.56 4.42 -27.46
N ARG A 210 28.39 4.26 -26.42
CA ARG A 210 28.51 2.99 -25.68
C ARG A 210 27.26 2.65 -24.89
N LEU A 211 26.61 3.64 -24.27
CA LEU A 211 25.33 3.43 -23.58
C LEU A 211 24.25 2.94 -24.55
N LEU A 212 24.21 3.49 -25.77
CA LEU A 212 23.28 3.03 -26.79
C LEU A 212 23.57 1.59 -27.22
N ASP A 213 24.84 1.26 -27.47
CA ASP A 213 25.24 -0.12 -27.80
C ASP A 213 24.81 -1.10 -26.70
N PHE A 214 25.02 -0.73 -25.43
CA PHE A 214 24.59 -1.51 -24.28
C PHE A 214 23.07 -1.71 -24.22
N TRP A 215 22.29 -0.64 -24.42
CA TRP A 215 20.83 -0.75 -24.48
C TRP A 215 20.36 -1.68 -25.59
N MET A 216 20.98 -1.59 -26.77
CA MET A 216 20.66 -2.48 -27.88
C MET A 216 20.98 -3.94 -27.53
N LEU A 217 22.07 -4.22 -26.81
CA LEU A 217 22.41 -5.56 -26.32
C LEU A 217 21.41 -6.09 -25.29
N LEU A 218 20.85 -5.24 -24.41
CA LEU A 218 19.80 -5.64 -23.48
C LEU A 218 18.50 -5.98 -24.21
N ILE A 219 18.12 -5.15 -25.19
CA ILE A 219 16.92 -5.33 -26.02
C ILE A 219 17.02 -6.60 -26.87
N SER A 220 18.20 -6.90 -27.40
CA SER A 220 18.44 -8.02 -28.32
C SER A 220 18.88 -9.32 -27.64
N HIS A 221 18.82 -9.41 -26.31
CA HIS A 221 19.20 -10.62 -25.60
C HIS A 221 18.28 -11.79 -26.01
N GLU A 222 18.83 -12.92 -26.43
CA GLU A 222 18.06 -14.12 -26.75
C GLU A 222 18.02 -15.03 -25.52
N THR A 223 16.86 -15.17 -24.87
CA THR A 223 16.71 -15.93 -23.61
C THR A 223 16.15 -17.34 -23.79
N GLY A 224 15.65 -17.65 -24.99
CA GLY A 224 14.92 -18.88 -25.24
C GLY A 224 13.78 -19.08 -24.24
N SER A 225 13.61 -20.29 -23.74
CA SER A 225 12.63 -20.64 -22.70
C SER A 225 12.97 -20.13 -21.29
N ARG A 226 14.17 -19.58 -21.07
CA ARG A 226 14.66 -19.13 -19.75
C ARG A 226 14.62 -17.62 -19.62
N ARG A 227 13.41 -17.07 -19.66
CA ARG A 227 13.13 -15.62 -19.64
C ARG A 227 13.95 -14.81 -18.61
N TYR A 228 14.11 -15.31 -17.39
CA TYR A 228 14.78 -14.58 -16.32
C TYR A 228 16.31 -14.66 -16.34
N GLU A 229 16.91 -15.37 -17.30
CA GLU A 229 18.34 -15.20 -17.61
C GLU A 229 18.62 -13.79 -18.15
N SER A 230 17.61 -13.08 -18.68
CA SER A 230 17.73 -11.68 -19.08
C SER A 230 17.73 -10.73 -17.89
N PRO A 231 18.78 -9.90 -17.74
CA PRO A 231 18.79 -8.81 -16.75
C PRO A 231 17.62 -7.84 -16.92
N LEU A 232 17.17 -7.60 -18.17
CA LEU A 232 16.05 -6.71 -18.45
C LEU A 232 14.72 -7.30 -17.94
N LEU A 233 14.45 -8.59 -18.18
CA LEU A 233 13.22 -9.23 -17.69
C LEU A 233 13.23 -9.41 -16.18
N SER A 234 14.40 -9.73 -15.60
CA SER A 234 14.57 -9.74 -14.14
C SER A 234 14.26 -8.38 -13.53
N PHE A 235 14.80 -7.29 -14.09
CA PHE A 235 14.46 -5.94 -13.65
C PHE A 235 12.95 -5.66 -13.75
N CYS A 236 12.31 -6.02 -14.87
CA CYS A 236 10.88 -5.85 -15.03
C CYS A 236 10.08 -6.61 -13.96
N ALA A 237 10.54 -7.79 -13.53
CA ALA A 237 9.94 -8.50 -12.41
C ALA A 237 10.06 -7.68 -11.11
N LEU A 238 11.20 -7.08 -10.79
CA LEU A 238 11.37 -6.27 -9.58
C LEU A 238 10.40 -5.07 -9.52
N LEU A 239 10.05 -4.50 -10.69
CA LEU A 239 9.06 -3.42 -10.77
C LEU A 239 7.64 -3.86 -10.41
N SER A 240 7.36 -5.16 -10.27
CA SER A 240 6.03 -5.65 -9.91
C SER A 240 5.70 -5.55 -8.42
N ILE A 241 6.63 -5.07 -7.57
CA ILE A 241 6.43 -4.93 -6.12
C ILE A 241 5.99 -3.51 -5.77
N LYS A 242 4.90 -3.37 -5.00
CA LYS A 242 4.35 -2.08 -4.56
C LYS A 242 5.30 -1.40 -3.56
N PRO A 243 5.73 -0.14 -3.83
CA PRO A 243 6.67 0.56 -2.96
C PRO A 243 6.14 0.97 -1.58
N SER A 244 4.82 1.01 -1.36
CA SER A 244 4.21 1.47 -0.10
C SER A 244 3.80 0.33 0.82
N THR A 245 3.10 -0.68 0.30
CA THR A 245 2.47 -1.73 1.11
C THR A 245 3.24 -3.04 1.11
N HIS A 246 4.39 -3.10 0.43
CA HIS A 246 5.16 -4.35 0.30
C HIS A 246 4.36 -5.49 -0.38
N GLY A 247 3.25 -5.21 -1.07
CA GLY A 247 2.45 -6.18 -1.83
C GLY A 247 2.81 -6.25 -3.32
N TRP A 248 2.10 -7.07 -4.10
CA TRP A 248 2.18 -7.06 -5.56
C TRP A 248 1.50 -5.82 -6.15
N MET A 249 2.02 -5.30 -7.26
CA MET A 249 1.36 -4.22 -8.01
C MET A 249 0.09 -4.71 -8.68
N GLU A 250 -0.90 -3.83 -8.76
CA GLU A 250 -2.06 -4.04 -9.62
C GLU A 250 -1.64 -4.14 -11.10
N PRO A 251 -2.37 -4.93 -11.91
CA PRO A 251 -2.06 -5.12 -13.32
C PRO A 251 -1.91 -3.81 -14.10
N GLY A 252 -2.77 -2.82 -13.86
CA GLY A 252 -2.73 -1.51 -14.53
C GLY A 252 -1.47 -0.70 -14.20
N ASN A 253 -1.06 -0.70 -12.92
CA ASN A 253 0.14 -0.02 -12.46
C ASN A 253 1.41 -0.69 -13.01
N PHE A 254 1.50 -2.01 -12.97
CA PHE A 254 2.62 -2.73 -13.56
C PHE A 254 2.68 -2.55 -15.10
N ASN A 255 1.53 -2.58 -15.78
CA ASN A 255 1.41 -2.32 -17.21
C ASN A 255 1.90 -0.90 -17.58
N SER A 256 1.72 0.07 -16.69
CA SER A 256 2.21 1.44 -16.91
C SER A 256 3.74 1.50 -16.95
N HIS A 257 4.43 0.73 -16.09
CA HIS A 257 5.89 0.58 -16.15
C HIS A 257 6.36 -0.09 -17.43
N LEU A 258 5.73 -1.20 -17.85
CA LEU A 258 6.07 -1.87 -19.10
C LEU A 258 5.84 -0.97 -20.32
N SER A 259 4.75 -0.20 -20.32
CA SER A 259 4.43 0.77 -21.38
C SER A 259 5.48 1.89 -21.47
N ALA A 260 6.00 2.35 -20.32
CA ALA A 260 7.10 3.31 -20.28
C ALA A 260 8.36 2.75 -20.96
N MET A 261 8.71 1.50 -20.61
CA MET A 261 9.89 0.82 -21.17
C MET A 261 9.78 0.60 -22.67
N ILE A 262 8.64 0.07 -23.15
CA ILE A 262 8.40 -0.12 -24.58
C ILE A 262 8.59 1.19 -25.34
N TRP A 263 8.09 2.30 -24.80
CA TRP A 263 8.23 3.59 -25.45
C TRP A 263 9.69 4.06 -25.53
N VAL A 264 10.46 3.95 -24.44
CA VAL A 264 11.89 4.28 -24.43
C VAL A 264 12.65 3.41 -25.43
N PHE A 265 12.37 2.12 -25.47
CA PHE A 265 13.03 1.18 -26.37
C PHE A 265 12.73 1.43 -27.84
N GLN A 266 11.49 1.79 -28.18
CA GLN A 266 11.13 2.20 -29.54
C GLN A 266 11.96 3.40 -30.01
N LEU A 267 12.21 4.38 -29.12
CA LEU A 267 13.07 5.53 -29.44
C LEU A 267 14.53 5.12 -29.62
N LEU A 268 15.06 4.26 -28.75
CA LEU A 268 16.45 3.79 -28.85
C LEU A 268 16.69 3.01 -30.14
N ILE A 269 15.76 2.12 -30.52
CA ILE A 269 15.82 1.37 -31.78
C ILE A 269 15.79 2.31 -32.99
N PHE A 270 14.90 3.30 -32.98
CA PHE A 270 14.82 4.30 -34.06
C PHE A 270 16.12 5.12 -34.15
N TYR A 271 16.62 5.60 -33.01
CA TYR A 271 17.83 6.40 -32.95
C TYR A 271 19.07 5.62 -33.40
N ASP A 272 19.25 4.37 -32.95
CA ASP A 272 20.34 3.50 -33.41
C ASP A 272 20.25 3.23 -34.92
N SER A 273 19.05 3.00 -35.44
CA SER A 273 18.82 2.80 -36.88
C SER A 273 19.20 4.05 -37.69
N ALA A 274 18.80 5.24 -37.23
CA ALA A 274 19.15 6.52 -37.87
C ALA A 274 20.65 6.82 -37.81
N ARG A 275 21.29 6.51 -36.68
CA ARG A 275 22.75 6.62 -36.51
C ARG A 275 23.49 5.72 -37.49
N LYS A 276 23.04 4.48 -37.67
CA LYS A 276 23.61 3.52 -38.64
C LYS A 276 23.43 3.97 -40.09
N GLU A 277 22.30 4.57 -40.43
CA GLU A 277 22.11 5.17 -41.75
C GLU A 277 23.09 6.31 -42.03
N GLN A 278 23.32 7.19 -41.05
CA GLN A 278 24.33 8.26 -41.17
C GLN A 278 25.75 7.71 -41.38
N ARG A 279 26.04 6.50 -40.89
CA ARG A 279 27.31 5.78 -41.10
C ARG A 279 27.35 4.97 -42.40
N GLY A 280 26.25 4.93 -43.17
CA GLY A 280 26.15 4.18 -44.42
C GLY A 280 25.90 2.67 -44.24
N GLU A 281 25.45 2.23 -43.06
CA GLU A 281 25.27 0.81 -42.72
C GLU A 281 23.88 0.24 -43.11
N GLY A 282 23.04 1.06 -43.74
CA GLY A 282 21.71 0.66 -44.22
C GLY A 282 20.68 1.79 -44.11
N GLN A 283 19.49 1.57 -44.65
CA GLN A 283 18.39 2.55 -44.56
C GLN A 283 17.66 2.41 -43.22
N THR A 284 17.35 3.54 -42.56
CA THR A 284 16.71 3.54 -41.22
C THR A 284 15.47 2.66 -41.16
N LEU A 285 14.55 2.81 -42.12
CA LEU A 285 13.30 2.04 -42.11
C LEU A 285 13.52 0.53 -42.23
N ALA A 286 14.51 0.11 -43.03
CA ALA A 286 14.84 -1.31 -43.19
C ALA A 286 15.48 -1.89 -41.92
N LEU A 287 16.33 -1.11 -41.25
CA LEU A 287 16.96 -1.49 -39.97
C LEU A 287 15.92 -1.58 -38.84
N VAL A 288 15.01 -0.62 -38.74
CA VAL A 288 13.89 -0.65 -37.78
C VAL A 288 13.02 -1.89 -38.02
N LYS A 289 12.59 -2.16 -39.26
CA LYS A 289 11.78 -3.35 -39.59
C LYS A 289 12.47 -4.63 -39.16
N ARG A 290 13.76 -4.79 -39.49
CA ARG A 290 14.54 -5.97 -39.13
C ARG A 290 14.64 -6.13 -37.60
N CYS A 291 14.88 -5.04 -36.87
CA CYS A 291 14.94 -5.07 -35.42
C CYS A 291 13.57 -5.45 -34.83
N CYS A 292 12.50 -4.87 -35.36
CA CYS A 292 11.15 -5.18 -34.93
C CYS A 292 10.81 -6.65 -35.17
N GLU A 293 11.08 -7.17 -36.36
CA GLU A 293 10.83 -8.57 -36.72
C GLU A 293 11.57 -9.57 -35.83
N ARG A 294 12.81 -9.24 -35.45
CA ARG A 294 13.64 -10.15 -34.67
C ARG A 294 13.39 -10.09 -33.17
N TYR A 295 13.10 -8.91 -32.63
CA TYR A 295 13.07 -8.69 -31.18
C TYR A 295 11.75 -8.08 -30.67
N LEU A 296 11.08 -7.23 -31.45
CA LEU A 296 9.88 -6.49 -31.02
C LEU A 296 8.58 -7.16 -31.51
N GLN A 297 8.46 -8.47 -31.30
CA GLN A 297 7.24 -9.23 -31.59
C GLN A 297 6.85 -10.11 -30.40
N GLN A 298 5.55 -10.25 -30.15
CA GLN A 298 5.02 -11.02 -29.02
C GLN A 298 5.43 -12.50 -29.05
N THR A 299 5.67 -13.05 -30.24
CA THR A 299 5.96 -14.48 -30.43
C THR A 299 7.44 -14.81 -30.33
N VAL A 300 8.32 -13.83 -30.12
CA VAL A 300 9.77 -14.08 -30.05
C VAL A 300 10.23 -14.30 -28.61
N GLU A 301 11.14 -15.26 -28.43
CA GLU A 301 11.78 -15.59 -27.16
C GLU A 301 12.92 -14.61 -26.81
N ALA A 302 12.56 -13.32 -26.75
CA ALA A 302 13.44 -12.20 -26.42
C ALA A 302 12.74 -11.29 -25.39
N PRO A 303 13.50 -10.48 -24.61
CA PRO A 303 12.94 -9.59 -23.58
C PRO A 303 11.80 -8.72 -24.07
N MET A 304 11.94 -8.16 -25.27
CA MET A 304 10.89 -7.32 -25.83
C MET A 304 9.63 -8.10 -26.22
N GLY A 305 9.75 -9.34 -26.68
CA GLY A 305 8.60 -10.20 -26.94
C GLY A 305 7.84 -10.55 -25.66
N GLU A 306 8.56 -10.95 -24.62
CA GLU A 306 8.01 -11.23 -23.29
C GLU A 306 7.33 -9.99 -22.68
N ILE A 307 7.99 -8.82 -22.69
CA ILE A 307 7.40 -7.55 -22.20
C ILE A 307 6.11 -7.20 -22.95
N LEU A 308 6.08 -7.38 -24.28
CA LEU A 308 4.88 -7.14 -25.08
C LEU A 308 3.75 -8.12 -24.74
N CYS A 309 4.08 -9.40 -24.52
CA CYS A 309 3.14 -10.42 -24.06
C CYS A 309 2.57 -10.09 -22.68
N TRP A 310 3.43 -9.76 -21.72
CA TRP A 310 3.02 -9.39 -20.37
C TRP A 310 2.11 -8.17 -20.40
N ARG A 311 2.44 -7.17 -21.22
CA ARG A 311 1.60 -5.97 -21.40
C ARG A 311 0.19 -6.33 -21.86
N LEU A 312 0.05 -7.21 -22.85
CA LEU A 312 -1.27 -7.65 -23.34
C LEU A 312 -2.04 -8.41 -22.28
N LEU A 313 -1.37 -9.32 -21.58
CA LEU A 313 -1.96 -10.10 -20.50
C LEU A 313 -2.46 -9.19 -19.38
N LEU A 314 -1.62 -8.27 -18.91
CA LEU A 314 -1.97 -7.30 -17.87
C LEU A 314 -3.11 -6.37 -18.30
N PHE A 315 -3.14 -5.96 -19.57
CA PHE A 315 -4.24 -5.17 -20.10
C PHE A 315 -5.56 -5.94 -20.11
N ARG A 316 -5.51 -7.24 -20.45
CA ARG A 316 -6.70 -8.11 -20.41
C ARG A 316 -7.17 -8.30 -18.98
N VAL A 317 -6.26 -8.67 -18.07
CA VAL A 317 -6.57 -8.86 -16.66
C VAL A 317 -7.10 -7.57 -16.05
N SER A 318 -6.48 -6.41 -16.31
CA SER A 318 -6.92 -5.11 -15.79
C SER A 318 -8.33 -4.71 -16.24
N LYS A 319 -8.78 -5.16 -17.42
CA LYS A 319 -10.15 -4.91 -17.89
C LYS A 319 -11.18 -5.84 -17.24
N ASP A 320 -10.73 -7.03 -16.86
CA ASP A 320 -11.57 -8.06 -16.26
C ASP A 320 -11.52 -7.98 -14.70
N CYS A 321 -10.58 -7.24 -14.11
CA CYS A 321 -10.52 -6.91 -12.69
C CYS A 321 -11.58 -5.85 -12.32
N VAL A 322 -12.44 -6.18 -11.36
CA VAL A 322 -13.46 -5.29 -10.78
C VAL A 322 -12.78 -4.34 -9.77
N GLY A 323 -13.27 -3.09 -9.67
CA GLY A 323 -12.50 -1.90 -9.24
C GLY A 323 -12.11 -1.73 -7.76
N ASP A 324 -11.29 -0.69 -7.53
CA ASP A 324 -10.39 -0.40 -6.39
C ASP A 324 -11.00 -0.24 -4.98
N HIS A 325 -12.29 -0.49 -4.77
CA HIS A 325 -12.96 -0.21 -3.49
C HIS A 325 -13.91 -1.33 -3.04
N GLU A 326 -13.62 -2.58 -3.37
CA GLU A 326 -14.42 -3.71 -2.88
C GLU A 326 -13.75 -4.38 -1.68
N ALA A 327 -14.52 -4.57 -0.61
CA ALA A 327 -14.07 -5.32 0.54
C ALA A 327 -14.00 -6.82 0.17
N SER A 328 -12.88 -7.47 0.46
CA SER A 328 -12.62 -8.86 0.12
C SER A 328 -12.80 -9.77 1.34
N TRP A 329 -13.36 -10.96 1.12
CA TRP A 329 -13.54 -11.96 2.18
C TRP A 329 -12.44 -13.03 2.10
N ASP A 330 -11.98 -13.54 3.25
CA ASP A 330 -11.17 -14.76 3.29
C ASP A 330 -11.99 -16.00 2.86
N GLU A 331 -11.31 -17.11 2.54
CA GLU A 331 -11.94 -18.34 2.04
C GLU A 331 -13.05 -18.91 2.94
N ASN A 332 -13.05 -18.56 4.23
CA ASN A 332 -13.98 -19.06 5.23
C ASN A 332 -15.04 -18.03 5.65
N GLU A 333 -15.10 -16.88 4.99
CA GLU A 333 -16.00 -15.76 5.32
C GLU A 333 -15.88 -15.30 6.79
N GLN A 334 -14.68 -15.43 7.37
CA GLN A 334 -14.32 -15.05 8.72
C GLN A 334 -13.53 -13.74 8.80
N VAL A 335 -12.96 -13.24 7.71
CA VAL A 335 -12.20 -12.00 7.68
C VAL A 335 -12.62 -11.17 6.48
N LEU A 336 -12.97 -9.91 6.72
CA LEU A 336 -13.26 -8.90 5.71
C LEU A 336 -12.08 -7.93 5.63
N THR A 337 -11.43 -7.84 4.48
CA THR A 337 -10.30 -6.95 4.22
C THR A 337 -10.71 -5.85 3.26
N TYR A 338 -10.57 -4.59 3.70
CA TYR A 338 -10.79 -3.41 2.88
C TYR A 338 -9.57 -2.49 2.99
N GLU A 339 -8.96 -2.17 1.84
CA GLU A 339 -7.64 -1.53 1.77
C GLU A 339 -6.61 -2.27 2.64
N ASP A 340 -5.98 -1.59 3.60
CA ASP A 340 -5.01 -2.16 4.54
C ASP A 340 -5.65 -2.55 5.89
N THR A 341 -6.99 -2.61 5.98
CA THR A 341 -7.73 -2.91 7.21
C THR A 341 -8.39 -4.28 7.15
N GLU A 342 -8.07 -5.14 8.12
CA GLU A 342 -8.70 -6.46 8.30
C GLU A 342 -9.69 -6.45 9.47
N LEU A 343 -10.90 -6.95 9.23
CA LEU A 343 -11.95 -7.12 10.24
C LEU A 343 -12.35 -8.59 10.34
N HIS A 344 -12.01 -9.23 11.45
CA HIS A 344 -12.45 -10.60 11.69
C HIS A 344 -13.92 -10.63 12.18
N MET A 345 -14.71 -11.60 11.73
CA MET A 345 -16.11 -11.78 12.13
C MET A 345 -16.29 -11.96 13.64
N HIS A 346 -15.33 -12.59 14.32
CA HIS A 346 -15.36 -12.69 15.79
C HIS A 346 -15.11 -11.35 16.50
N GLN A 347 -14.54 -10.36 15.82
CA GLN A 347 -14.34 -9.00 16.32
C GLN A 347 -15.56 -8.12 16.09
N VAL A 348 -16.45 -8.45 15.14
CA VAL A 348 -17.66 -7.65 14.86
C VAL A 348 -18.52 -7.40 16.12
N PRO A 349 -18.81 -8.40 16.98
CA PRO A 349 -19.51 -8.15 18.24
C PRO A 349 -18.75 -7.21 19.18
N THR A 350 -17.41 -7.27 19.17
CA THR A 350 -16.56 -6.41 20.01
C THR A 350 -16.56 -4.98 19.49
N LEU A 351 -16.47 -4.79 18.17
CA LEU A 351 -16.58 -3.51 17.49
C LEU A 351 -17.95 -2.86 17.75
N LEU A 352 -19.04 -3.60 17.56
CA LEU A 352 -20.39 -3.09 17.83
C LEU A 352 -20.55 -2.71 19.30
N LEU A 353 -20.02 -3.52 20.23
CA LEU A 353 -20.07 -3.23 21.65
C LEU A 353 -19.22 -2.01 22.04
N SER A 354 -18.04 -1.83 21.43
CA SER A 354 -17.19 -0.66 21.68
C SER A 354 -17.82 0.61 21.13
N GLU A 355 -18.31 0.59 19.89
CA GLU A 355 -18.97 1.74 19.28
C GLU A 355 -20.26 2.09 20.03
N TYR A 356 -21.04 1.10 20.48
CA TYR A 356 -22.21 1.34 21.32
C TYR A 356 -21.85 2.07 22.62
N ARG A 357 -20.81 1.60 23.34
CA ARG A 357 -20.36 2.23 24.59
C ARG A 357 -19.85 3.65 24.37
N LEU A 358 -19.10 3.88 23.29
CA LEU A 358 -18.58 5.20 22.94
C LEU A 358 -19.72 6.16 22.54
N CYS A 359 -20.68 5.70 21.74
CA CYS A 359 -21.89 6.48 21.43
C CYS A 359 -22.69 6.80 22.69
N GLN A 360 -22.84 5.84 23.60
CA GLN A 360 -23.54 6.05 24.87
C GLN A 360 -22.83 7.09 25.74
N GLN A 361 -21.50 6.99 25.86
CA GLN A 361 -20.68 7.96 26.59
C GLN A 361 -20.80 9.36 25.98
N LEU A 362 -20.55 9.50 24.68
CA LEU A 362 -20.66 10.78 23.96
C LEU A 362 -22.06 11.40 24.11
N LEU A 363 -23.11 10.60 23.99
CA LEU A 363 -24.47 11.09 24.12
C LEU A 363 -24.78 11.54 25.55
N TYR A 364 -24.60 10.67 26.54
CA TYR A 364 -25.08 10.91 27.89
C TYR A 364 -24.14 11.76 28.74
N ASP A 365 -22.82 11.59 28.57
CA ASP A 365 -21.84 12.28 29.39
C ASP A 365 -21.46 13.64 28.78
N ASP A 366 -21.32 13.72 27.45
CA ASP A 366 -20.84 14.93 26.77
C ASP A 366 -21.98 15.79 26.19
N LEU A 367 -22.88 15.21 25.39
CA LEU A 367 -23.88 15.97 24.62
C LEU A 367 -25.14 16.31 25.42
N MET A 368 -25.53 15.47 26.38
CA MET A 368 -26.69 15.73 27.25
C MET A 368 -26.39 16.71 28.39
N LEU A 369 -25.16 17.25 28.47
CA LEU A 369 -24.75 18.25 29.47
C LEU A 369 -25.08 17.83 30.92
N GLY A 370 -24.96 16.53 31.22
CA GLY A 370 -25.26 15.94 32.52
C GLY A 370 -26.75 15.88 32.89
N GLN A 371 -27.67 16.10 31.94
CA GLN A 371 -29.11 15.98 32.18
C GLN A 371 -29.52 14.51 32.34
N LYS A 372 -30.08 14.18 33.50
CA LYS A 372 -30.62 12.85 33.81
C LYS A 372 -32.14 12.76 33.66
N ASP A 373 -32.81 13.90 33.50
CA ASP A 373 -34.27 14.01 33.44
C ASP A 373 -34.84 13.85 32.02
N VAL A 374 -33.97 13.54 31.04
CA VAL A 374 -34.40 13.21 29.68
C VAL A 374 -35.05 11.83 29.72
N ARG A 375 -36.38 11.78 29.57
CA ARG A 375 -37.15 10.53 29.63
C ARG A 375 -36.61 9.55 28.58
N PRO A 376 -36.22 8.32 28.94
CA PRO A 376 -35.84 7.33 27.95
C PRO A 376 -36.98 7.14 26.92
N MET A 377 -36.70 7.41 25.66
CA MET A 377 -37.64 7.11 24.58
C MET A 377 -37.42 5.67 24.14
N HIS A 378 -38.48 4.86 24.21
CA HIS A 378 -38.44 3.52 23.65
C HIS A 378 -38.77 3.58 22.16
N SER A 379 -37.92 3.01 21.31
CA SER A 379 -38.09 3.06 19.86
C SER A 379 -39.46 2.55 19.40
N TRP A 380 -40.04 1.53 20.05
CA TRP A 380 -41.37 0.99 19.73
C TRP A 380 -42.54 1.94 20.05
N THR A 381 -42.31 3.03 20.79
CA THR A 381 -43.34 4.04 21.08
C THR A 381 -43.42 5.11 20.00
N LEU A 382 -42.37 5.25 19.19
CA LEU A 382 -42.30 6.21 18.11
C LEU A 382 -42.97 5.64 16.86
N ARG A 383 -43.81 6.45 16.21
CA ARG A 383 -44.42 6.15 14.91
C ARG A 383 -43.63 6.84 13.80
N ASP A 384 -43.46 6.15 12.68
CA ASP A 384 -42.90 6.74 11.47
C ASP A 384 -43.87 6.54 10.29
N GLY A 385 -43.74 7.38 9.27
CA GLY A 385 -44.53 7.35 8.04
C GLY A 385 -43.72 6.75 6.90
N PRO A 386 -43.65 5.42 6.74
CA PRO A 386 -42.84 4.77 5.72
C PRO A 386 -43.26 5.12 4.28
N ASP A 387 -44.51 5.56 4.10
CA ASP A 387 -45.08 5.94 2.80
C ASP A 387 -44.91 7.45 2.48
N VAL A 388 -44.22 8.22 3.34
CA VAL A 388 -44.06 9.67 3.18
C VAL A 388 -42.80 9.98 2.38
N ASP A 389 -42.97 10.28 1.09
CA ASP A 389 -41.87 10.60 0.16
C ASP A 389 -41.51 12.10 0.12
N THR A 390 -41.53 12.76 1.28
CA THR A 390 -41.23 14.20 1.38
C THR A 390 -39.79 14.38 1.87
N VAL A 391 -38.98 15.10 1.09
CA VAL A 391 -37.61 15.48 1.49
C VAL A 391 -37.64 16.24 2.82
N GLY A 392 -36.87 15.77 3.80
CA GLY A 392 -36.82 16.36 5.15
C GLY A 392 -37.88 15.83 6.12
N TRP A 393 -38.65 14.79 5.74
CA TRP A 393 -39.51 14.07 6.68
C TRP A 393 -38.68 13.33 7.73
N THR A 394 -39.10 13.39 8.99
CA THR A 394 -38.55 12.57 10.08
C THR A 394 -39.67 12.17 11.03
N PHE A 395 -39.46 11.13 11.85
CA PHE A 395 -40.43 10.70 12.87
C PHE A 395 -40.87 11.83 13.81
N THR A 396 -40.06 12.89 13.97
CA THR A 396 -40.43 14.05 14.81
C THR A 396 -41.65 14.81 14.30
N GLN A 397 -41.98 14.67 13.01
CA GLN A 397 -43.10 15.34 12.34
C GLN A 397 -44.38 14.48 12.37
N HIS A 398 -44.31 13.23 12.82
CA HIS A 398 -45.48 12.36 12.92
C HIS A 398 -46.41 12.82 14.07
N ARG A 399 -47.69 13.07 13.76
CA ARG A 399 -48.68 13.63 14.71
C ARG A 399 -48.79 12.85 16.02
N ASP A 400 -48.67 11.52 15.97
CA ASP A 400 -48.79 10.65 17.15
C ASP A 400 -47.56 10.71 18.08
N ASN A 401 -46.45 11.28 17.60
CA ASN A 401 -45.24 11.48 18.40
C ASN A 401 -45.23 12.82 19.14
N ALA A 402 -46.12 13.75 18.79
CA ALA A 402 -46.15 15.09 19.38
C ALA A 402 -46.26 15.09 20.93
N PRO A 403 -47.07 14.22 21.57
CA PRO A 403 -47.12 14.15 23.04
C PRO A 403 -45.84 13.61 23.66
N LEU A 404 -45.11 12.72 22.97
CA LEU A 404 -43.85 12.13 23.44
C LEU A 404 -42.69 13.12 23.34
N LEU A 405 -42.69 13.96 22.30
CA LEU A 405 -41.62 14.91 21.97
C LEU A 405 -41.83 16.31 22.56
N GLN A 406 -42.91 16.52 23.32
CA GLN A 406 -43.21 17.82 23.90
C GLN A 406 -42.09 18.32 24.83
N GLY A 407 -41.47 19.46 24.50
CA GLY A 407 -40.44 20.12 25.31
C GLY A 407 -39.01 19.61 25.08
N TRP A 408 -38.81 18.64 24.19
CA TRP A 408 -37.50 18.09 23.87
C TRP A 408 -36.63 19.05 23.06
N ASP A 409 -37.24 19.83 22.18
CA ASP A 409 -36.60 20.86 21.34
C ASP A 409 -35.88 21.95 22.16
N ARG A 410 -36.28 22.14 23.43
CA ARG A 410 -35.71 23.13 24.34
C ARG A 410 -35.00 22.54 25.55
N ALA A 411 -34.91 21.22 25.66
CA ALA A 411 -34.41 20.56 26.88
C ALA A 411 -32.97 20.97 27.23
N LEU A 412 -32.07 20.98 26.24
CA LEU A 412 -30.67 21.38 26.45
C LEU A 412 -30.52 22.89 26.69
N LEU A 413 -31.33 23.71 26.01
CA LEU A 413 -31.36 25.16 26.26
C LEU A 413 -31.83 25.47 27.69
N ALA A 414 -32.87 24.78 28.16
CA ALA A 414 -33.34 24.88 29.54
C ALA A 414 -32.29 24.37 30.54
N ALA A 415 -31.51 23.34 30.20
CA ALA A 415 -30.42 22.84 31.02
C ALA A 415 -29.29 23.87 31.18
N ILE A 416 -28.91 24.54 30.08
CA ILE A 416 -27.94 25.62 30.08
C ILE A 416 -28.47 26.76 30.97
N GLU A 417 -29.71 27.21 30.75
CA GLU A 417 -30.33 28.30 31.50
C GLU A 417 -30.38 28.05 33.02
N ARG A 418 -30.67 26.81 33.42
CA ARG A 418 -30.78 26.41 34.85
C ARG A 418 -29.43 26.22 35.53
N SER A 419 -28.34 26.04 34.78
CA SER A 419 -27.02 25.69 35.31
C SER A 419 -26.03 26.82 35.15
N GLN A 420 -25.69 27.48 36.26
CA GLN A 420 -24.74 28.59 36.25
C GLN A 420 -23.35 28.21 35.66
N PRO A 421 -22.80 27.01 35.90
CA PRO A 421 -21.60 26.54 35.20
C PRO A 421 -21.76 26.44 33.67
N LEU A 422 -22.88 25.91 33.17
CA LEU A 422 -23.13 25.79 31.74
C LEU A 422 -23.37 27.15 31.08
N CYS A 423 -24.08 28.06 31.75
CA CYS A 423 -24.20 29.46 31.33
C CYS A 423 -22.82 30.10 31.14
N ARG A 424 -21.87 29.91 32.09
CA ARG A 424 -20.51 30.45 31.96
C ARG A 424 -19.68 29.78 30.86
N LEU A 425 -20.00 28.53 30.52
CA LEU A 425 -19.32 27.80 29.45
C LEU A 425 -19.77 28.29 28.08
N PHE A 426 -21.08 28.40 27.87
CA PHE A 426 -21.69 28.67 26.56
C PHE A 426 -21.98 30.14 26.29
N LEU A 427 -22.10 30.99 27.33
CA LEU A 427 -22.44 32.40 27.17
C LEU A 427 -21.26 33.31 27.53
N VAL A 428 -21.26 34.49 26.93
CA VAL A 428 -20.35 35.59 27.22
C VAL A 428 -21.15 36.89 27.27
N ASP A 429 -20.74 37.80 28.15
CA ASP A 429 -21.31 39.15 28.18
C ASP A 429 -20.92 39.89 26.89
N ASP A 430 -21.92 40.31 26.13
CA ASP A 430 -21.72 41.10 24.93
C ASP A 430 -22.51 42.40 25.01
N ARG A 431 -21.78 43.50 25.22
CA ARG A 431 -22.33 44.86 25.29
C ARG A 431 -22.88 45.35 23.96
N ARG A 432 -22.60 44.66 22.85
CA ARG A 432 -23.12 44.98 21.51
C ARG A 432 -24.41 44.23 21.21
N SER A 433 -24.72 43.17 21.96
CA SER A 433 -25.98 42.44 21.86
C SER A 433 -27.11 43.22 22.55
N PRO A 434 -28.29 43.40 21.93
CA PRO A 434 -29.43 44.11 22.54
C PRO A 434 -29.96 43.43 23.82
N ARG A 435 -29.54 42.18 24.10
CA ARG A 435 -29.90 41.42 25.31
C ARG A 435 -28.74 41.26 26.31
N GLY A 436 -27.57 41.84 26.04
CA GLY A 436 -26.40 41.84 26.93
C GLY A 436 -25.59 40.54 26.98
N LEU A 437 -26.05 39.48 26.33
CA LEU A 437 -25.40 38.16 26.26
C LEU A 437 -25.27 37.70 24.81
N ALA A 438 -24.20 36.97 24.52
CA ALA A 438 -23.96 36.27 23.26
C ALA A 438 -23.47 34.83 23.52
N TRP A 439 -23.64 33.95 22.53
CA TRP A 439 -23.06 32.62 22.57
C TRP A 439 -21.54 32.69 22.37
N ARG A 440 -20.82 31.77 23.00
CA ARG A 440 -19.38 31.62 22.80
C ARG A 440 -19.13 30.67 21.62
N ASP A 441 -18.66 31.22 20.51
CA ASP A 441 -18.41 30.47 19.27
C ASP A 441 -17.51 29.24 19.49
N ALA A 442 -16.46 29.37 20.31
CA ALA A 442 -15.57 28.24 20.61
C ALA A 442 -16.27 27.10 21.37
N ALA A 443 -17.25 27.40 22.23
CA ALA A 443 -18.01 26.38 22.95
C ALA A 443 -19.04 25.70 22.04
N LEU A 444 -19.66 26.47 21.13
CA LEU A 444 -20.56 25.92 20.11
C LEU A 444 -19.80 25.02 19.13
N ALA A 445 -18.65 25.45 18.62
CA ALA A 445 -17.83 24.65 17.72
C ALA A 445 -17.32 23.35 18.37
N ALA A 446 -16.95 23.39 19.66
CA ALA A 446 -16.55 22.18 20.40
C ALA A 446 -17.74 21.21 20.60
N TYR A 447 -18.92 21.74 20.91
CA TYR A 447 -20.13 20.93 21.02
C TYR A 447 -20.51 20.31 19.66
N GLU A 448 -20.50 21.09 18.59
CA GLU A 448 -20.77 20.61 17.22
C GLU A 448 -19.75 19.56 16.76
N GLY A 449 -18.46 19.76 17.05
CA GLY A 449 -17.44 18.74 16.79
C GLY A 449 -17.74 17.42 17.50
N THR A 450 -18.23 17.47 18.74
CA THR A 450 -18.64 16.28 19.49
C THR A 450 -19.87 15.60 18.86
N VAL A 451 -20.83 16.39 18.35
CA VAL A 451 -21.98 15.86 17.58
C VAL A 451 -21.51 15.11 16.33
N GLN A 452 -20.56 15.67 15.58
CA GLN A 452 -20.04 15.02 14.37
C GLN A 452 -19.35 13.70 14.69
N VAL A 453 -18.58 13.63 15.78
CA VAL A 453 -17.96 12.38 16.23
C VAL A 453 -19.03 11.35 16.63
N LEU A 454 -20.09 11.75 17.33
CA LEU A 454 -21.21 10.85 17.63
C LEU A 454 -21.86 10.32 16.36
N LEU A 455 -22.14 11.18 15.38
CA LEU A 455 -22.78 10.79 14.11
C LEU A 455 -21.93 9.82 13.29
N GLN A 456 -20.61 10.07 13.21
CA GLN A 456 -19.66 9.15 12.54
C GLN A 456 -19.70 7.75 13.15
N ARG A 457 -19.73 7.65 14.49
CA ARG A 457 -19.79 6.36 15.19
C ARG A 457 -21.17 5.69 15.12
N LEU A 458 -22.24 6.48 15.15
CA LEU A 458 -23.60 5.98 14.93
C LEU A 458 -23.77 5.38 13.53
N ALA A 459 -23.15 5.97 12.51
CA ALA A 459 -23.17 5.42 11.15
C ALA A 459 -22.63 3.98 11.12
N VAL A 460 -21.52 3.71 11.82
CA VAL A 460 -20.97 2.35 11.94
C VAL A 460 -21.99 1.40 12.57
N LEU A 461 -22.63 1.79 13.67
CA LEU A 461 -23.65 0.97 14.32
C LEU A 461 -24.84 0.70 13.41
N ILE A 462 -25.34 1.70 12.69
CA ILE A 462 -26.51 1.58 11.80
C ILE A 462 -26.20 0.64 10.63
N HIS A 463 -25.06 0.84 9.96
CA HIS A 463 -24.76 0.11 8.73
C HIS A 463 -24.18 -1.28 8.97
N VAL A 464 -23.33 -1.46 9.99
CA VAL A 464 -22.72 -2.76 10.28
C VAL A 464 -23.72 -3.71 10.97
N SER A 465 -24.62 -3.21 11.82
CA SER A 465 -25.62 -4.06 12.50
C SER A 465 -26.92 -4.23 11.72
N GLY A 466 -27.28 -3.26 10.85
CA GLY A 466 -28.54 -3.25 10.11
C GLY A 466 -28.55 -4.12 8.85
N GLY A 467 -27.38 -4.51 8.34
CA GLY A 467 -27.24 -5.36 7.14
C GLY A 467 -27.76 -4.73 5.83
N GLN A 468 -28.11 -3.44 5.84
CA GLN A 468 -28.53 -2.70 4.65
C GLN A 468 -27.33 -1.98 4.02
N PRO A 469 -27.17 -2.04 2.68
CA PRO A 469 -26.11 -1.33 1.99
C PRO A 469 -26.28 0.19 2.14
N VAL A 470 -25.16 0.89 2.31
CA VAL A 470 -25.08 2.35 2.40
C VAL A 470 -25.72 2.98 1.17
N ARG A 471 -26.63 3.94 1.36
CA ARG A 471 -27.17 4.73 0.25
C ARG A 471 -26.39 6.05 0.16
N GLU A 472 -25.90 6.38 -1.03
CA GLU A 472 -25.03 7.54 -1.30
C GLU A 472 -25.57 8.89 -0.76
N SER A 473 -26.89 9.03 -0.64
CA SER A 473 -27.57 10.19 -0.05
C SER A 473 -27.39 10.36 1.46
N GLU A 474 -26.87 9.35 2.18
CA GLU A 474 -26.76 9.35 3.66
C GLU A 474 -25.48 10.03 4.17
N PHE A 475 -24.48 10.24 3.31
CA PHE A 475 -23.21 10.93 3.63
C PHE A 475 -23.08 12.30 2.94
N SER A 476 -24.12 12.74 2.23
CA SER A 476 -24.19 14.05 1.59
C SER A 476 -24.67 15.11 2.58
N LEU A 477 -23.82 15.57 3.50
CA LEU A 477 -24.05 16.73 4.36
C LEU A 477 -22.98 17.80 4.16
#